data_AF-A0AAU3Q773-F1
#
_entry.id   AF-A0AAU3Q773-F1
#
_cell.length_a   1.000
_cell.length_b   1.000
_cell.length_c   1.000
_cell.angle_alpha   90.00
_cell.angle_beta   90.00
_cell.angle_gamma   90.00
#
_symmetry.space_group_name_H-M   'P 1'
#
loop_
_entity.id
_entity.type
_entity.pdbx_description
1 polymer ?
#
loop_
_entity_poly.entity_id
_entity_poly.type
_entity_poly.pdbx_seq_one_letter_code
_entity_poly.pdbx_strand_id
1 'polypeptide(L)'
;MPLRIVAVAVTLGLSASLGLGAGHGVAHADRPPSANPALRPAGDPAAPPEKTERPANSNCADIVTGGDGSTIPTAQRSLDLERAWKFSKGAGQVVAVIDTGVARHPRLPDLQAEGDFVANVGDGTEDCDGHGTFVAGLIAASEVDGQGFAGVAPEARIMTIRQTSKMYQKEGRSREKAPDDFPDSYGNLGTMASAIVRAVDKGATVINISEVWCGPQKDVDGSIGAALQYAVERDVVVVVAAGNAEDACKTENTVVDPLDPTADPWSKVQVNVVPARWDDYVLSVGSIDSNGAPSKFTVPGPWLSVAAPGENMVSLNPRGSGTAVGAINQRGEQGTISGTSFATPIVAGVVALVRARFPELSAREVMKRIQATAHAPAEGWNKYIGYGAVDPIAALTDEVTGSLPPKTPTPPKSQQLAVPAAPTPPDNRARDVSLIGTGIIGGALLLGYLASFPIRRRFGVSGNDM
;
A
#
# COMPACT_ATOMS: atom_id res chain seq x y z
N MET A 1 -88.85 41.31 34.17
CA MET A 1 -89.58 42.06 33.11
C MET A 1 -88.62 43.09 32.53
N PRO A 2 -88.56 43.31 31.21
CA PRO A 2 -88.08 42.46 30.12
C PRO A 2 -86.63 42.79 29.66
N LEU A 3 -86.14 41.94 28.76
CA LEU A 3 -84.99 42.06 27.85
C LEU A 3 -84.76 43.46 27.23
N ARG A 4 -83.49 43.79 26.90
CA ARG A 4 -83.00 43.91 25.50
C ARG A 4 -81.47 44.17 25.40
N ILE A 5 -80.80 43.28 24.67
CA ILE A 5 -79.83 43.50 23.56
C ILE A 5 -78.67 44.48 23.80
N VAL A 6 -77.42 43.99 23.70
CA VAL A 6 -76.42 44.42 22.67
C VAL A 6 -75.43 43.26 22.44
N ALA A 7 -75.19 42.96 21.17
CA ALA A 7 -74.24 41.96 20.69
C ALA A 7 -72.80 42.49 20.68
N VAL A 8 -71.84 41.66 21.07
CA VAL A 8 -70.43 41.80 20.72
C VAL A 8 -69.95 40.43 20.20
N ALA A 9 -69.47 40.43 18.96
CA ALA A 9 -68.99 39.25 18.28
C ALA A 9 -67.63 38.80 18.83
N VAL A 10 -67.53 37.53 19.21
CA VAL A 10 -66.26 36.83 19.44
C VAL A 10 -66.21 35.69 18.43
N THR A 11 -65.31 35.81 17.46
CA THR A 11 -65.00 34.74 16.50
C THR A 11 -64.04 33.73 17.14
N LEU A 12 -64.53 32.51 17.36
CA LEU A 12 -63.73 31.32 17.64
C LEU A 12 -63.05 30.84 16.35
N GLY A 13 -61.71 30.77 16.36
CA GLY A 13 -60.92 30.12 15.31
C GLY A 13 -60.21 28.90 15.88
N LEU A 14 -60.55 27.72 15.35
CA LEU A 14 -59.94 26.42 15.66
C LEU A 14 -58.41 26.45 15.48
N SER A 15 -57.67 26.01 16.49
CA SER A 15 -56.26 25.66 16.35
C SER A 15 -56.15 24.14 16.15
N ALA A 16 -55.89 23.72 14.92
CA ALA A 16 -55.51 22.35 14.60
C ALA A 16 -54.00 22.18 14.85
N SER A 17 -53.64 21.38 15.84
CA SER A 17 -52.26 20.94 16.08
C SER A 17 -51.86 19.91 15.03
N LEU A 18 -51.12 20.33 14.00
CA LEU A 18 -50.40 19.43 13.11
C LEU A 18 -49.10 18.99 13.78
N GLY A 19 -48.94 17.67 13.93
CA GLY A 19 -47.73 17.04 14.41
C GLY A 19 -46.58 17.24 13.42
N LEU A 20 -45.56 17.98 13.85
CA LEU A 20 -44.24 18.00 13.23
C LEU A 20 -43.48 16.74 13.67
N GLY A 21 -43.64 15.66 12.92
CA GLY A 21 -42.69 14.55 12.92
C GLY A 21 -41.44 14.95 12.15
N ALA A 22 -40.56 15.76 12.76
CA ALA A 22 -39.22 15.96 12.27
C ALA A 22 -38.40 14.70 12.59
N GLY A 23 -38.48 13.71 11.69
CA GLY A 23 -37.49 12.63 11.63
C GLY A 23 -36.13 13.28 11.43
N HIS A 24 -35.31 13.27 12.48
CA HIS A 24 -33.92 13.65 12.39
C HIS A 24 -33.28 12.63 11.46
N GLY A 25 -33.00 13.03 10.23
CA GLY A 25 -32.23 12.23 9.29
C GLY A 25 -30.89 11.93 9.94
N VAL A 26 -30.69 10.68 10.35
CA VAL A 26 -29.40 10.21 10.81
C VAL A 26 -28.51 10.22 9.56
N ALA A 27 -27.51 11.10 9.53
CA ALA A 27 -26.49 11.03 8.50
C ALA A 27 -25.74 9.72 8.70
N HIS A 28 -26.06 8.71 7.87
CA HIS A 28 -25.31 7.47 7.85
C HIS A 28 -23.89 7.77 7.36
N ALA A 29 -22.88 7.32 8.10
CA ALA A 29 -21.50 7.33 7.60
C ALA A 29 -21.48 6.57 6.26
N ASP A 30 -20.84 7.14 5.24
CA ASP A 30 -20.82 6.59 3.86
C ASP A 30 -19.86 5.39 3.73
N ARG A 31 -20.04 4.42 4.62
CA ARG A 31 -19.48 3.09 4.48
C ARG A 31 -20.07 2.44 3.23
N PRO A 32 -19.33 1.58 2.53
CA PRO A 32 -19.93 0.73 1.52
C PRO A 32 -21.14 0.01 2.12
N PRO A 33 -22.30 0.03 1.43
CA PRO A 33 -23.42 -0.78 1.87
C PRO A 33 -23.01 -2.26 1.84
N SER A 34 -23.76 -3.12 2.53
CA SER A 34 -23.57 -4.57 2.37
C SER A 34 -23.68 -4.93 0.89
N ALA A 35 -22.71 -5.68 0.36
CA ALA A 35 -22.72 -6.11 -1.02
C ALA A 35 -24.02 -6.86 -1.34
N ASN A 36 -24.58 -6.57 -2.53
CA ASN A 36 -25.79 -7.24 -3.01
C ASN A 36 -25.40 -8.27 -4.07
N PRO A 37 -25.41 -9.59 -3.76
CA PRO A 37 -25.02 -10.64 -4.70
C PRO A 37 -25.80 -10.64 -6.01
N ALA A 38 -27.02 -10.07 -6.03
CA ALA A 38 -27.84 -9.99 -7.24
C ALA A 38 -27.28 -9.02 -8.29
N LEU A 39 -26.34 -8.13 -7.92
CA LEU A 39 -25.67 -7.20 -8.84
C LEU A 39 -24.39 -7.79 -9.46
N ARG A 40 -24.06 -9.05 -9.16
CA ARG A 40 -22.87 -9.70 -9.70
C ARG A 40 -22.99 -9.87 -11.23
N PRO A 41 -22.03 -9.35 -12.02
CA PRO A 41 -22.03 -9.59 -13.47
C PRO A 41 -21.66 -11.04 -13.80
N ALA A 42 -21.84 -11.43 -15.07
CA ALA A 42 -21.54 -12.78 -15.54
C ALA A 42 -20.03 -13.07 -15.70
N GLY A 43 -19.19 -12.03 -15.80
CA GLY A 43 -17.75 -12.17 -16.10
C GLY A 43 -17.42 -12.41 -17.57
N ASP A 44 -18.35 -12.98 -18.34
CA ASP A 44 -18.25 -13.20 -19.79
C ASP A 44 -19.39 -12.50 -20.58
N PRO A 45 -19.15 -12.16 -21.87
CA PRO A 45 -17.89 -12.28 -22.59
C PRO A 45 -16.86 -11.23 -22.14
N ALA A 46 -15.57 -11.58 -22.22
CA ALA A 46 -14.47 -10.61 -22.08
C ALA A 46 -14.35 -9.77 -23.35
N ALA A 47 -15.23 -8.77 -23.46
CA ALA A 47 -15.29 -7.81 -24.54
C ALA A 47 -15.84 -6.48 -24.02
N PRO A 48 -15.50 -5.34 -24.64
CA PRO A 48 -16.12 -4.07 -24.32
C PRO A 48 -17.63 -4.11 -24.60
N PRO A 49 -18.49 -3.49 -23.76
CA PRO A 49 -19.94 -3.47 -23.96
C PRO A 49 -20.36 -2.67 -25.20
N GLU A 50 -19.52 -1.73 -25.65
CA GLU A 50 -19.68 -1.01 -26.90
C GLU A 50 -18.49 -1.21 -27.82
N LYS A 51 -18.64 -0.80 -29.08
CA LYS A 51 -17.52 -0.77 -30.00
C LYS A 51 -16.50 0.27 -29.58
N THR A 52 -15.24 -0.11 -29.64
CA THR A 52 -14.11 0.78 -29.35
C THR A 52 -13.24 0.99 -30.58
N GLU A 53 -12.49 2.09 -30.56
CA GLU A 53 -11.46 2.40 -31.53
C GLU A 53 -10.18 2.85 -30.81
N ARG A 54 -9.02 2.54 -31.38
CA ARG A 54 -7.76 3.22 -31.08
C ARG A 54 -7.56 4.32 -32.12
N PRO A 55 -7.64 5.62 -31.75
CA PRO A 55 -7.43 6.71 -32.68
C PRO A 55 -6.09 6.56 -33.42
N ALA A 56 -6.04 6.92 -34.70
CA ALA A 56 -4.86 6.73 -35.55
C ALA A 56 -3.60 7.49 -35.05
N ASN A 57 -3.79 8.51 -34.21
CA ASN A 57 -2.75 9.31 -33.58
C ASN A 57 -2.42 8.88 -32.14
N SER A 58 -3.00 7.80 -31.63
CA SER A 58 -2.70 7.22 -30.32
C SER A 58 -1.55 6.23 -30.43
N ASN A 59 -0.32 6.75 -30.40
CA ASN A 59 0.88 5.92 -30.30
C ASN A 59 0.96 5.27 -28.92
N CYS A 60 1.52 4.06 -28.86
CA CYS A 60 1.78 3.41 -27.58
C CYS A 60 2.81 4.22 -26.76
N ALA A 61 2.74 4.07 -25.44
CA ALA A 61 3.59 4.81 -24.52
C ALA A 61 5.08 4.54 -24.79
N ASP A 62 5.87 5.61 -24.77
CA ASP A 62 7.32 5.54 -24.86
C ASP A 62 7.90 5.24 -23.48
N ILE A 63 8.69 4.17 -23.40
CA ILE A 63 9.24 3.64 -22.15
C ILE A 63 10.75 3.84 -22.13
N VAL A 64 11.28 4.26 -20.97
CA VAL A 64 12.72 4.42 -20.77
C VAL A 64 13.31 3.13 -20.20
N THR A 65 14.11 2.46 -21.02
CA THR A 65 14.84 1.23 -20.64
C THR A 65 15.94 1.52 -19.63
N GLY A 66 16.10 0.63 -18.67
CA GLY A 66 17.14 0.67 -17.65
C GLY A 66 16.78 -0.19 -16.46
N GLY A 67 17.74 -0.45 -15.58
CA GLY A 67 17.55 -1.30 -14.39
C GLY A 67 18.12 -2.72 -14.51
N ASP A 68 18.67 -3.08 -15.68
CA ASP A 68 19.23 -4.42 -15.95
C ASP A 68 20.59 -4.69 -15.29
N GLY A 69 21.02 -3.82 -14.36
CA GLY A 69 22.28 -3.98 -13.63
C GLY A 69 22.14 -4.86 -12.39
N SER A 70 23.27 -5.16 -11.73
CA SER A 70 23.30 -5.96 -10.49
C SER A 70 22.76 -5.25 -9.25
N THR A 71 22.50 -3.94 -9.35
CA THR A 71 22.00 -3.14 -8.23
C THR A 71 20.53 -3.45 -7.96
N ILE A 72 20.23 -3.94 -6.76
CA ILE A 72 18.84 -4.09 -6.29
C ILE A 72 18.16 -2.71 -6.28
N PRO A 73 17.02 -2.54 -6.97
CA PRO A 73 16.27 -1.28 -6.98
C PRO A 73 15.92 -0.82 -5.57
N THR A 74 15.99 0.48 -5.30
CA THR A 74 15.77 1.05 -3.97
C THR A 74 14.45 0.60 -3.35
N ALA A 75 13.38 0.58 -4.14
CA ALA A 75 12.05 0.14 -3.71
C ALA A 75 11.99 -1.34 -3.27
N GLN A 76 12.92 -2.19 -3.71
CA GLN A 76 12.97 -3.61 -3.33
C GLN A 76 13.89 -3.88 -2.14
N ARG A 77 14.81 -2.97 -1.81
CA ARG A 77 15.75 -3.17 -0.71
C ARG A 77 15.05 -3.27 0.65
N SER A 78 13.98 -2.51 0.86
CA SER A 78 13.20 -2.55 2.10
C SER A 78 12.38 -3.83 2.27
N LEU A 79 12.23 -4.64 1.22
CA LEU A 79 11.44 -5.88 1.23
C LEU A 79 12.27 -7.12 1.58
N ASP A 80 13.61 -7.04 1.51
CA ASP A 80 14.55 -8.15 1.78
C ASP A 80 14.12 -9.47 1.09
N LEU A 81 13.83 -9.38 -0.21
CA LEU A 81 13.24 -10.47 -1.01
C LEU A 81 14.11 -11.72 -1.04
N GLU A 82 15.43 -11.60 -1.09
CA GLU A 82 16.35 -12.76 -1.06
C GLU A 82 16.17 -13.60 0.20
N ARG A 83 15.88 -12.97 1.34
CA ARG A 83 15.60 -13.68 2.58
C ARG A 83 14.17 -14.22 2.60
N ALA A 84 13.19 -13.47 2.09
CA ALA A 84 11.81 -13.94 1.95
C ALA A 84 11.73 -15.21 1.07
N TRP A 85 12.50 -15.26 -0.02
CA TRP A 85 12.54 -16.40 -0.95
C TRP A 85 13.10 -17.70 -0.37
N LYS A 86 13.75 -17.64 0.81
CA LYS A 86 14.11 -18.85 1.57
C LYS A 86 12.88 -19.57 2.13
N PHE A 87 11.74 -18.88 2.22
CA PHE A 87 10.49 -19.40 2.77
C PHE A 87 9.44 -19.69 1.70
N SER A 88 9.39 -18.89 0.64
CA SER A 88 8.46 -19.05 -0.49
C SER A 88 8.87 -18.16 -1.66
N LYS A 89 8.65 -18.63 -2.89
CA LYS A 89 8.77 -17.84 -4.14
C LYS A 89 7.44 -17.68 -4.88
N GLY A 90 6.33 -18.13 -4.30
CA GLY A 90 4.99 -17.99 -4.89
C GLY A 90 4.55 -19.14 -5.78
N ALA A 91 5.26 -20.27 -5.77
CA ALA A 91 4.92 -21.45 -6.57
C ALA A 91 3.45 -21.87 -6.43
N GLY A 92 2.83 -22.24 -7.56
CA GLY A 92 1.44 -22.71 -7.61
C GLY A 92 0.39 -21.60 -7.56
N GLN A 93 0.75 -20.36 -7.24
CA GLN A 93 -0.18 -19.24 -7.25
C GLN A 93 -0.39 -18.69 -8.66
N VAL A 94 -1.60 -18.19 -8.91
CA VAL A 94 -1.95 -17.49 -10.15
C VAL A 94 -2.44 -16.10 -9.76
N VAL A 95 -1.69 -15.07 -10.15
CA VAL A 95 -2.00 -13.68 -9.87
C VAL A 95 -2.61 -13.06 -11.11
N ALA A 96 -3.90 -12.72 -11.04
CA ALA A 96 -4.57 -11.96 -12.07
C ALA A 96 -4.18 -10.48 -11.98
N VAL A 97 -3.81 -9.90 -13.12
CA VAL A 97 -3.48 -8.49 -13.31
C VAL A 97 -4.61 -7.90 -14.14
N ILE A 98 -5.54 -7.21 -13.44
CA ILE A 98 -6.62 -6.44 -14.07
C ILE A 98 -6.08 -5.03 -14.29
N ASP A 99 -5.65 -4.75 -15.51
CA ASP A 99 -4.81 -3.59 -15.83
C ASP A 99 -4.89 -3.25 -17.34
N THR A 100 -3.87 -2.61 -17.92
CA THR A 100 -3.80 -2.21 -19.34
C THR A 100 -3.39 -3.32 -20.31
N GLY A 101 -3.41 -4.57 -19.84
CA GLY A 101 -2.85 -5.73 -20.53
C GLY A 101 -1.39 -5.98 -20.16
N VAL A 102 -0.88 -7.15 -20.51
CA VAL A 102 0.50 -7.57 -20.22
C VAL A 102 1.13 -8.08 -21.50
N ALA A 103 2.17 -7.40 -21.97
CA ALA A 103 2.94 -7.85 -23.11
C ALA A 103 3.65 -9.17 -22.80
N ARG A 104 3.69 -10.08 -23.78
CA ARG A 104 4.49 -11.31 -23.66
C ARG A 104 5.96 -10.92 -23.45
N HIS A 105 6.55 -11.38 -22.35
CA HIS A 105 7.89 -10.99 -21.95
C HIS A 105 8.71 -12.23 -21.56
N PRO A 106 10.01 -12.35 -21.90
CA PRO A 106 10.83 -13.53 -21.57
C PRO A 106 10.91 -13.83 -20.08
N ARG A 107 10.81 -12.80 -19.24
CA ARG A 107 10.78 -12.90 -17.77
C ARG A 107 9.39 -13.22 -17.18
N LEU A 108 8.40 -13.49 -18.03
CA LEU A 108 7.05 -13.96 -17.69
C LEU A 108 6.67 -15.13 -18.62
N PRO A 109 7.38 -16.27 -18.57
CA PRO A 109 7.26 -17.33 -19.57
C PRO A 109 5.87 -17.99 -19.62
N ASP A 110 5.14 -18.03 -18.51
CA ASP A 110 3.85 -18.71 -18.36
C ASP A 110 2.66 -17.73 -18.27
N LEU A 111 2.71 -16.63 -19.04
CA LEU A 111 1.64 -15.64 -19.08
C LEU A 111 0.33 -16.26 -19.63
N GLN A 112 -0.71 -16.26 -18.78
CA GLN A 112 -2.06 -16.70 -19.13
C GLN A 112 -2.88 -15.54 -19.68
N ALA A 113 -3.40 -15.69 -20.90
CA ALA A 113 -4.16 -14.68 -21.60
C ALA A 113 -5.65 -14.93 -21.38
N GLU A 114 -6.28 -14.13 -20.51
CA GLU A 114 -7.66 -14.39 -20.09
C GLU A 114 -8.63 -13.30 -20.52
N GLY A 115 -8.28 -12.37 -21.41
CA GLY A 115 -9.28 -11.59 -22.14
C GLY A 115 -9.12 -10.08 -22.05
N ASP A 116 -10.03 -9.39 -22.72
CA ASP A 116 -9.89 -7.98 -23.06
C ASP A 116 -11.25 -7.27 -23.04
N PHE A 117 -11.43 -6.38 -22.08
CA PHE A 117 -12.62 -5.53 -21.96
C PHE A 117 -12.43 -4.17 -22.64
N VAL A 118 -11.35 -3.97 -23.41
CA VAL A 118 -11.00 -2.70 -24.04
C VAL A 118 -11.09 -2.76 -25.56
N ALA A 119 -10.38 -3.70 -26.19
CA ALA A 119 -10.45 -3.84 -27.64
C ALA A 119 -11.57 -4.80 -28.04
N ASN A 120 -12.19 -4.55 -29.21
CA ASN A 120 -13.23 -5.43 -29.76
C ASN A 120 -12.76 -6.88 -29.95
N VAL A 121 -11.46 -7.08 -30.16
CA VAL A 121 -10.80 -8.39 -30.28
C VAL A 121 -9.46 -8.30 -29.55
N GLY A 122 -9.25 -9.18 -28.58
CA GLY A 122 -8.00 -9.29 -27.83
C GLY A 122 -8.08 -10.37 -26.75
N ASP A 123 -6.92 -10.81 -26.29
CA ASP A 123 -6.76 -11.81 -25.22
C ASP A 123 -6.12 -11.21 -23.95
N GLY A 124 -5.92 -9.89 -23.94
CA GLY A 124 -5.27 -9.15 -22.85
C GLY A 124 -3.73 -9.12 -22.93
N THR A 125 -3.12 -9.65 -24.00
CA THR A 125 -1.64 -9.70 -24.12
C THR A 125 -1.02 -8.50 -24.84
N GLU A 126 -1.83 -7.52 -25.24
CA GLU A 126 -1.35 -6.25 -25.79
C GLU A 126 -1.35 -5.20 -24.67
N ASP A 127 -0.17 -4.66 -24.39
CA ASP A 127 0.01 -3.51 -23.49
C ASP A 127 0.55 -2.30 -24.28
N CYS A 128 -0.35 -1.37 -24.61
CA CYS A 128 -0.02 -0.14 -25.33
C CYS A 128 0.21 1.05 -24.40
N ASP A 129 -0.21 0.94 -23.15
CA ASP A 129 -0.04 1.93 -22.11
C ASP A 129 1.30 1.75 -21.35
N GLY A 130 1.81 0.52 -21.34
CA GLY A 130 3.04 0.13 -20.68
C GLY A 130 2.93 0.03 -19.16
N HIS A 131 1.71 0.01 -18.64
CA HIS A 131 1.43 -0.02 -17.22
C HIS A 131 1.27 -1.45 -16.71
N GLY A 132 0.41 -2.26 -17.34
CA GLY A 132 0.13 -3.62 -16.88
C GLY A 132 1.33 -4.57 -16.97
N THR A 133 2.21 -4.45 -17.98
CA THR A 133 3.46 -5.23 -18.04
C THR A 133 4.41 -4.84 -16.91
N PHE A 134 4.46 -3.55 -16.59
CA PHE A 134 5.26 -3.04 -15.49
C PHE A 134 4.72 -3.57 -14.15
N VAL A 135 3.41 -3.57 -13.95
CA VAL A 135 2.75 -4.16 -12.78
C VAL A 135 3.03 -5.66 -12.68
N ALA A 136 2.82 -6.43 -13.75
CA ALA A 136 3.09 -7.87 -13.78
C ALA A 136 4.55 -8.21 -13.45
N GLY A 137 5.49 -7.39 -13.91
CA GLY A 137 6.91 -7.54 -13.59
C GLY A 137 7.23 -7.39 -12.10
N LEU A 138 6.60 -6.42 -11.41
CA LEU A 138 6.77 -6.22 -9.97
C LEU A 138 6.23 -7.43 -9.18
N ILE A 139 5.20 -8.10 -9.69
CA ILE A 139 4.63 -9.31 -9.07
C ILE A 139 5.56 -10.50 -9.28
N ALA A 140 5.90 -10.85 -10.53
CA ALA A 140 6.44 -12.17 -10.84
C ALA A 140 7.52 -12.21 -11.93
N ALA A 141 8.23 -11.12 -12.22
CA ALA A 141 9.39 -11.19 -13.11
C ALA A 141 10.39 -12.25 -12.60
N SER A 142 10.76 -13.20 -13.46
CA SER A 142 11.73 -14.24 -13.12
C SER A 142 13.08 -13.63 -12.71
N GLU A 143 13.81 -14.30 -11.82
CA GLU A 143 15.19 -13.96 -11.50
C GLU A 143 16.09 -14.07 -12.76
N VAL A 144 17.12 -13.22 -12.84
CA VAL A 144 18.15 -13.26 -13.88
C VAL A 144 19.51 -13.12 -13.22
N ASP A 145 20.41 -14.07 -13.47
CA ASP A 145 21.75 -14.05 -12.91
C ASP A 145 22.48 -12.73 -13.24
N GLY A 146 23.01 -12.09 -12.20
CA GLY A 146 23.73 -10.83 -12.31
C GLY A 146 22.85 -9.57 -12.41
N GLN A 147 21.52 -9.69 -12.35
CA GLN A 147 20.60 -8.55 -12.24
C GLN A 147 20.02 -8.43 -10.83
N GLY A 148 19.85 -7.20 -10.35
CA GLY A 148 19.31 -6.92 -9.02
C GLY A 148 17.79 -6.85 -8.95
N PHE A 149 17.11 -6.67 -10.08
CA PHE A 149 15.65 -6.66 -10.14
C PHE A 149 15.08 -8.07 -10.37
N ALA A 150 14.03 -8.44 -9.64
CA ALA A 150 13.12 -9.56 -9.93
C ALA A 150 11.74 -9.27 -9.31
N GLY A 151 10.69 -9.98 -9.72
CA GLY A 151 9.37 -9.85 -9.11
C GLY A 151 9.37 -10.36 -7.67
N VAL A 152 8.42 -9.89 -6.86
CA VAL A 152 8.30 -10.32 -5.45
C VAL A 152 8.06 -11.83 -5.33
N ALA A 153 7.27 -12.41 -6.22
CA ALA A 153 6.92 -13.83 -6.28
C ALA A 153 7.29 -14.43 -7.66
N PRO A 154 8.59 -14.68 -7.92
CA PRO A 154 9.09 -15.04 -9.25
C PRO A 154 8.63 -16.42 -9.74
N GLU A 155 8.07 -17.28 -8.87
CA GLU A 155 7.49 -18.58 -9.23
C GLU A 155 5.96 -18.56 -9.32
N ALA A 156 5.33 -17.40 -9.10
CA ALA A 156 3.91 -17.22 -9.37
C ALA A 156 3.67 -17.04 -10.88
N ARG A 157 2.48 -17.46 -11.35
CA ARG A 157 2.06 -17.23 -12.74
C ARG A 157 1.21 -15.97 -12.84
N ILE A 158 1.36 -15.24 -13.94
CA ILE A 158 0.53 -14.07 -14.23
C ILE A 158 -0.62 -14.46 -15.15
N MET A 159 -1.81 -14.01 -14.79
CA MET A 159 -2.99 -14.00 -15.65
C MET A 159 -3.27 -12.55 -16.05
N THR A 160 -3.34 -12.24 -17.33
CA THR A 160 -3.67 -10.88 -17.81
C THR A 160 -5.14 -10.77 -18.19
N ILE A 161 -5.79 -9.72 -17.70
CA ILE A 161 -7.10 -9.28 -18.14
C ILE A 161 -7.01 -7.78 -18.40
N ARG A 162 -7.06 -7.38 -19.68
CA ARG A 162 -7.03 -5.96 -20.04
C ARG A 162 -8.39 -5.33 -19.74
N GLN A 163 -8.42 -4.34 -18.87
CA GLN A 163 -9.66 -3.70 -18.43
C GLN A 163 -9.69 -2.19 -18.68
N THR A 164 -8.53 -1.53 -18.72
CA THR A 164 -8.44 -0.11 -19.08
C THR A 164 -7.40 0.15 -20.17
N SER A 165 -7.54 1.28 -20.85
CA SER A 165 -6.46 1.84 -21.67
C SER A 165 -6.71 3.32 -21.96
N LYS A 166 -5.66 4.13 -21.87
CA LYS A 166 -5.64 5.53 -22.31
C LYS A 166 -5.55 5.65 -23.84
N MET A 167 -5.22 4.56 -24.53
CA MET A 167 -5.04 4.54 -25.98
C MET A 167 -6.33 4.25 -26.75
N TYR A 168 -7.38 3.80 -26.06
CA TYR A 168 -8.67 3.46 -26.66
C TYR A 168 -9.76 4.44 -26.25
N GLN A 169 -10.80 4.53 -27.07
CA GLN A 169 -12.02 5.26 -26.79
C GLN A 169 -13.23 4.55 -27.39
N LYS A 170 -14.44 4.96 -26.99
CA LYS A 170 -15.68 4.55 -27.64
C LYS A 170 -15.69 4.98 -29.12
N GLU A 171 -16.03 4.07 -30.01
CA GLU A 171 -16.15 4.35 -31.45
C GLU A 171 -17.28 5.37 -31.68
N GLY A 172 -16.99 6.41 -32.46
CA GLY A 172 -17.92 7.52 -32.68
C GLY A 172 -17.87 8.49 -31.50
N ARG A 173 -17.26 9.66 -31.74
CA ARG A 173 -17.02 10.70 -30.73
C ARG A 173 -18.24 10.96 -29.83
N SER A 174 -18.19 10.46 -28.60
CA SER A 174 -18.99 11.00 -27.50
C SER A 174 -18.05 11.79 -26.58
N ARG A 175 -18.36 13.07 -26.37
CA ARG A 175 -17.76 13.87 -25.29
C ARG A 175 -18.45 13.61 -23.95
N GLU A 176 -19.59 12.93 -23.96
CA GLU A 176 -20.37 12.62 -22.77
C GLU A 176 -19.86 11.30 -22.17
N LYS A 177 -19.43 11.38 -20.90
CA LYS A 177 -18.98 10.26 -20.09
C LYS A 177 -20.10 9.81 -19.16
N ALA A 178 -20.30 8.50 -19.04
CA ALA A 178 -21.17 7.94 -18.02
C ALA A 178 -20.58 8.18 -16.62
N PRO A 179 -21.41 8.25 -15.55
CA PRO A 179 -20.92 8.51 -14.20
C PRO A 179 -19.88 7.50 -13.70
N ASP A 180 -19.90 6.27 -14.21
CA ASP A 180 -19.01 5.16 -13.85
C ASP A 180 -17.82 4.97 -14.82
N ASP A 181 -17.69 5.84 -15.82
CA ASP A 181 -16.54 5.84 -16.74
C ASP A 181 -15.27 6.37 -16.07
N PHE A 182 -14.12 5.87 -16.51
CA PHE A 182 -12.83 6.38 -16.07
C PHE A 182 -12.50 7.74 -16.71
N PRO A 183 -11.95 8.73 -15.96
CA PRO A 183 -11.82 10.10 -16.44
C PRO A 183 -10.84 10.33 -17.61
N ASP A 184 -9.81 9.50 -17.78
CA ASP A 184 -8.78 9.71 -18.82
C ASP A 184 -8.42 8.42 -19.58
N SER A 185 -9.24 7.38 -19.47
CA SER A 185 -9.06 6.08 -20.12
C SER A 185 -10.41 5.50 -20.56
N TYR A 186 -10.38 4.55 -21.48
CA TYR A 186 -11.50 3.64 -21.71
C TYR A 186 -11.53 2.57 -20.61
N GLY A 187 -12.74 2.21 -20.18
CA GLY A 187 -13.02 1.34 -19.04
C GLY A 187 -14.08 1.96 -18.14
N ASN A 188 -14.78 1.13 -17.35
CA ASN A 188 -15.78 1.56 -16.36
C ASN A 188 -15.89 0.54 -15.22
N LEU A 189 -16.63 0.91 -14.16
CA LEU A 189 -16.87 0.03 -13.01
C LEU A 189 -17.54 -1.30 -13.40
N GLY A 190 -18.41 -1.30 -14.43
CA GLY A 190 -19.08 -2.52 -14.90
C GLY A 190 -18.12 -3.53 -15.52
N THR A 191 -17.18 -3.09 -16.37
CA THR A 191 -16.15 -3.97 -16.95
C THR A 191 -15.13 -4.40 -15.91
N MET A 192 -14.81 -3.55 -14.93
CA MET A 192 -13.98 -3.94 -13.79
C MET A 192 -14.63 -5.05 -12.94
N ALA A 193 -15.91 -4.92 -12.61
CA ALA A 193 -16.65 -5.97 -11.89
C ALA A 193 -16.67 -7.30 -12.67
N SER A 194 -16.83 -7.23 -13.99
CA SER A 194 -16.79 -8.42 -14.86
C SER A 194 -15.40 -9.05 -14.91
N ALA A 195 -14.35 -8.24 -14.99
CA ALA A 195 -12.96 -8.71 -14.95
C ALA A 195 -12.63 -9.42 -13.63
N ILE A 196 -13.15 -8.93 -12.49
CA ILE A 196 -12.99 -9.58 -11.19
C ILE A 196 -13.64 -10.97 -11.19
N VAL A 197 -14.92 -11.06 -11.57
CA VAL A 197 -15.64 -12.35 -11.62
C VAL A 197 -14.90 -13.33 -12.54
N ARG A 198 -14.45 -12.86 -13.69
CA ARG A 198 -13.71 -13.66 -14.65
C ARG A 198 -12.38 -14.16 -14.11
N ALA A 199 -11.57 -13.31 -13.47
CA ALA A 199 -10.31 -13.73 -12.87
C ALA A 199 -10.51 -14.89 -11.89
N VAL A 200 -11.55 -14.79 -11.06
CA VAL A 200 -11.93 -15.86 -10.13
C VAL A 200 -12.34 -17.13 -10.87
N ASP A 201 -13.20 -17.02 -11.89
CA ASP A 201 -13.68 -18.17 -12.67
C ASP A 201 -12.58 -18.86 -13.49
N LYS A 202 -11.51 -18.12 -13.81
CA LYS A 202 -10.30 -18.63 -14.48
C LYS A 202 -9.25 -19.17 -13.51
N GLY A 203 -9.53 -19.18 -12.21
CA GLY A 203 -8.69 -19.83 -11.21
C GLY A 203 -7.56 -18.96 -10.66
N ALA A 204 -7.70 -17.63 -10.69
CA ALA A 204 -6.80 -16.75 -9.95
C ALA A 204 -6.90 -17.02 -8.44
N THR A 205 -5.76 -17.05 -7.75
CA THR A 205 -5.70 -17.13 -6.28
C THR A 205 -5.49 -15.76 -5.64
N VAL A 206 -4.96 -14.82 -6.43
CA VAL A 206 -4.76 -13.41 -6.07
C VAL A 206 -5.20 -12.55 -7.25
N ILE A 207 -5.86 -11.43 -6.98
CA ILE A 207 -6.22 -10.43 -8.00
C ILE A 207 -5.55 -9.11 -7.61
N ASN A 208 -4.74 -8.56 -8.51
CA ASN A 208 -4.19 -7.21 -8.42
C ASN A 208 -5.02 -6.27 -9.32
N ILE A 209 -5.53 -5.18 -8.73
CA ILE A 209 -6.24 -4.12 -9.44
C ILE A 209 -5.51 -2.80 -9.18
N SER A 210 -4.78 -2.33 -10.18
CA SER A 210 -3.94 -1.14 -10.04
C SER A 210 -4.68 0.16 -10.34
N GLU A 211 -5.84 0.04 -10.99
CA GLU A 211 -6.67 1.15 -11.44
C GLU A 211 -7.75 1.49 -10.40
N VAL A 212 -8.03 2.78 -10.22
CA VAL A 212 -9.08 3.25 -9.31
C VAL A 212 -10.00 4.25 -9.97
N TRP A 213 -11.29 4.10 -9.71
CA TRP A 213 -12.26 5.13 -10.04
C TRP A 213 -12.48 6.02 -8.83
N CYS A 214 -12.49 7.33 -9.06
CA CYS A 214 -12.71 8.34 -8.04
C CYS A 214 -13.93 9.19 -8.40
N GLY A 215 -14.89 9.27 -7.50
CA GLY A 215 -16.11 10.03 -7.74
C GLY A 215 -16.93 10.33 -6.49
N PRO A 216 -18.02 11.10 -6.65
CA PRO A 216 -18.86 11.51 -5.53
C PRO A 216 -19.55 10.30 -4.87
N GLN A 217 -20.05 10.51 -3.66
CA GLN A 217 -20.79 9.53 -2.86
C GLN A 217 -22.15 9.18 -3.49
N LYS A 218 -22.14 8.34 -4.53
CA LYS A 218 -23.31 7.78 -5.20
C LYS A 218 -23.12 6.28 -5.38
N ASP A 219 -24.20 5.52 -5.29
CA ASP A 219 -24.24 4.06 -5.45
C ASP A 219 -24.07 3.64 -6.92
N VAL A 220 -22.89 3.86 -7.49
CA VAL A 220 -22.54 3.41 -8.86
C VAL A 220 -21.67 2.15 -8.86
N ASP A 221 -21.24 1.67 -7.69
CA ASP A 221 -20.26 0.61 -7.50
C ASP A 221 -20.85 -0.70 -6.90
N GLY A 222 -22.17 -0.85 -6.88
CA GLY A 222 -22.82 -2.04 -6.31
C GLY A 222 -22.40 -3.36 -6.98
N SER A 223 -22.12 -3.35 -8.28
CA SER A 223 -21.59 -4.52 -9.02
C SER A 223 -20.16 -4.87 -8.62
N ILE A 224 -19.34 -3.86 -8.27
CA ILE A 224 -17.99 -4.06 -7.73
C ILE A 224 -18.08 -4.76 -6.38
N GLY A 225 -18.92 -4.25 -5.47
CA GLY A 225 -19.14 -4.90 -4.16
C GLY A 225 -19.55 -6.37 -4.29
N ALA A 226 -20.47 -6.67 -5.22
CA ALA A 226 -20.91 -8.05 -5.49
C ALA A 226 -19.81 -8.94 -6.07
N ALA A 227 -18.95 -8.41 -6.96
CA ALA A 227 -17.83 -9.13 -7.54
C ALA A 227 -16.69 -9.37 -6.53
N LEU A 228 -16.43 -8.40 -5.64
CA LEU A 228 -15.43 -8.53 -4.58
C LEU A 228 -15.88 -9.52 -3.50
N GLN A 229 -17.15 -9.47 -3.10
CA GLN A 229 -17.73 -10.47 -2.22
C GLN A 229 -17.58 -11.87 -2.83
N TYR A 230 -17.91 -12.03 -4.11
CA TYR A 230 -17.77 -13.27 -4.84
C TYR A 230 -16.33 -13.83 -4.82
N ALA A 231 -15.33 -12.97 -5.01
CA ALA A 231 -13.92 -13.33 -4.97
C ALA A 231 -13.51 -13.86 -3.59
N VAL A 232 -13.84 -13.13 -2.52
CA VAL A 232 -13.50 -13.55 -1.15
C VAL A 232 -14.23 -14.84 -0.76
N GLU A 233 -15.50 -15.01 -1.15
CA GLU A 233 -16.25 -16.26 -0.94
C GLU A 233 -15.67 -17.46 -1.70
N ARG A 234 -14.91 -17.20 -2.77
CA ARG A 234 -14.15 -18.20 -3.55
C ARG A 234 -12.70 -18.30 -3.14
N ASP A 235 -12.38 -17.76 -1.97
CA ASP A 235 -11.07 -17.81 -1.36
C ASP A 235 -9.97 -17.10 -2.17
N VAL A 236 -10.33 -16.07 -2.94
CA VAL A 236 -9.40 -15.25 -3.71
C VAL A 236 -9.08 -13.96 -2.94
N VAL A 237 -7.80 -13.64 -2.81
CA VAL A 237 -7.37 -12.37 -2.18
C VAL A 237 -7.34 -11.27 -3.23
N VAL A 238 -8.04 -10.17 -3.00
CA VAL A 238 -8.04 -9.02 -3.91
C VAL A 238 -7.21 -7.89 -3.30
N VAL A 239 -6.23 -7.39 -4.05
CA VAL A 239 -5.30 -6.34 -3.67
C VAL A 239 -5.49 -5.16 -4.62
N VAL A 240 -5.73 -3.97 -4.08
CA VAL A 240 -6.18 -2.82 -4.86
C VAL A 240 -5.43 -1.54 -4.51
N ALA A 241 -5.21 -0.68 -5.51
CA ALA A 241 -4.57 0.61 -5.29
C ALA A 241 -5.43 1.55 -4.44
N ALA A 242 -4.78 2.41 -3.66
CA ALA A 242 -5.44 3.45 -2.88
C ALA A 242 -5.79 4.71 -3.67
N GLY A 243 -5.21 4.88 -4.87
CA GLY A 243 -5.38 6.04 -5.72
C GLY A 243 -4.33 7.14 -5.49
N ASN A 244 -4.20 8.01 -6.50
CA ASN A 244 -3.23 9.10 -6.51
C ASN A 244 -3.96 10.45 -6.58
N ALA A 245 -3.63 11.37 -5.67
CA ALA A 245 -4.24 12.70 -5.55
C ALA A 245 -3.92 13.64 -6.73
N GLU A 246 -2.88 13.33 -7.50
CA GLU A 246 -2.47 14.09 -8.68
C GLU A 246 -3.27 13.70 -9.95
N ASP A 247 -3.95 12.55 -9.92
CA ASP A 247 -4.71 11.96 -11.03
C ASP A 247 -6.23 12.26 -10.93
N ALA A 248 -7.10 11.28 -11.17
CA ALA A 248 -8.56 11.39 -11.10
C ALA A 248 -9.09 11.70 -9.68
N CYS A 249 -8.26 11.52 -8.64
CA CYS A 249 -8.67 11.60 -7.23
C CYS A 249 -8.26 12.93 -6.57
N LYS A 250 -8.50 14.08 -7.23
CA LYS A 250 -8.00 15.42 -6.83
C LYS A 250 -8.67 16.02 -5.59
N THR A 251 -9.04 15.23 -4.59
CA THR A 251 -9.74 15.72 -3.40
C THR A 251 -9.20 15.04 -2.15
N GLU A 252 -8.93 15.84 -1.11
CA GLU A 252 -8.48 15.33 0.17
C GLU A 252 -9.67 14.83 0.99
N ASN A 253 -9.74 13.51 1.19
CA ASN A 253 -10.54 12.97 2.27
C ASN A 253 -9.89 13.39 3.59
N THR A 254 -10.59 14.20 4.38
CA THR A 254 -10.04 14.72 5.63
C THR A 254 -9.89 13.61 6.67
N VAL A 255 -10.76 12.58 6.65
CA VAL A 255 -10.78 11.30 7.43
C VAL A 255 -10.68 11.42 8.96
N VAL A 256 -9.90 12.37 9.48
CA VAL A 256 -9.72 12.70 10.89
C VAL A 256 -10.16 14.14 11.08
N ASP A 257 -11.09 14.37 12.00
CA ASP A 257 -11.52 15.70 12.42
C ASP A 257 -10.74 16.08 13.69
N PRO A 258 -9.87 17.11 13.66
CA PRO A 258 -9.13 17.53 14.85
C PRO A 258 -10.04 18.00 16.00
N LEU A 259 -11.28 18.41 15.70
CA LEU A 259 -12.26 18.84 16.71
C LEU A 259 -13.07 17.66 17.28
N ASP A 260 -13.11 16.53 16.57
CA ASP A 260 -13.68 15.26 17.04
C ASP A 260 -12.80 14.08 16.57
N PRO A 261 -11.67 13.83 17.26
CA PRO A 261 -10.74 12.77 16.87
C PRO A 261 -11.31 11.36 17.09
N THR A 262 -12.48 11.25 17.74
CA THR A 262 -13.19 9.99 17.97
C THR A 262 -14.29 9.71 16.94
N ALA A 263 -14.55 10.67 16.04
CA ALA A 263 -15.52 10.50 14.98
C ALA A 263 -15.21 9.27 14.13
N ASP A 264 -16.26 8.62 13.62
CA ASP A 264 -16.12 7.55 12.63
C ASP A 264 -15.32 8.08 11.43
N PRO A 265 -14.17 7.50 11.09
CA PRO A 265 -13.36 7.95 9.95
C PRO A 265 -14.11 7.96 8.61
N TRP A 266 -15.17 7.15 8.48
CA TRP A 266 -16.04 7.11 7.31
C TRP A 266 -16.96 8.34 7.20
N SER A 267 -17.25 9.02 8.30
CA SER A 267 -18.17 10.19 8.32
C SER A 267 -17.63 11.42 7.59
N LYS A 268 -16.33 11.44 7.27
CA LYS A 268 -15.63 12.57 6.62
C LYS A 268 -15.07 12.23 5.24
N VAL A 269 -15.45 11.08 4.68
CA VAL A 269 -15.16 10.75 3.28
C VAL A 269 -15.95 11.72 2.40
N GLN A 270 -15.31 12.26 1.37
CA GLN A 270 -15.92 13.16 0.39
C GLN A 270 -15.90 12.55 -1.01
N VAL A 271 -14.86 11.77 -1.30
CA VAL A 271 -14.67 11.09 -2.59
C VAL A 271 -14.47 9.60 -2.34
N ASN A 272 -15.29 8.81 -3.03
CA ASN A 272 -15.15 7.37 -3.06
C ASN A 272 -13.98 6.99 -3.94
N VAL A 273 -13.14 6.07 -3.45
CA VAL A 273 -12.10 5.41 -4.24
C VAL A 273 -12.56 3.97 -4.44
N VAL A 274 -12.87 3.57 -5.66
CA VAL A 274 -13.39 2.24 -5.99
C VAL A 274 -12.33 1.51 -6.81
N PRO A 275 -11.98 0.24 -6.49
CA PRO A 275 -12.60 -0.65 -5.49
C PRO A 275 -12.15 -0.47 -4.04
N ALA A 276 -11.17 0.41 -3.76
CA ALA A 276 -10.53 0.54 -2.44
C ALA A 276 -11.50 0.67 -1.26
N ARG A 277 -12.61 1.42 -1.40
CA ARG A 277 -13.58 1.65 -0.35
C ARG A 277 -14.24 0.37 0.17
N TRP A 278 -14.27 -0.71 -0.61
CA TRP A 278 -14.82 -2.02 -0.21
C TRP A 278 -13.85 -2.80 0.69
N ASP A 279 -13.37 -2.15 1.76
CA ASP A 279 -12.22 -2.56 2.57
C ASP A 279 -12.42 -3.87 3.35
N ASP A 280 -13.67 -4.29 3.58
CA ASP A 280 -14.00 -5.60 4.12
C ASP A 280 -13.67 -6.77 3.17
N TYR A 281 -13.47 -6.49 1.88
CA TYR A 281 -13.24 -7.49 0.84
C TYR A 281 -11.85 -7.39 0.17
N VAL A 282 -11.09 -6.32 0.45
CA VAL A 282 -9.83 -6.04 -0.28
C VAL A 282 -8.69 -5.63 0.66
N LEU A 283 -7.45 -5.87 0.22
CA LEU A 283 -6.29 -5.15 0.73
C LEU A 283 -6.09 -3.88 -0.10
N SER A 284 -6.51 -2.73 0.42
CA SER A 284 -6.18 -1.45 -0.19
C SER A 284 -4.76 -1.01 0.19
N VAL A 285 -3.96 -0.64 -0.83
CA VAL A 285 -2.52 -0.42 -0.71
C VAL A 285 -2.16 1.04 -0.98
N GLY A 286 -1.67 1.71 0.06
CA GLY A 286 -1.03 3.04 -0.04
C GLY A 286 0.40 2.96 -0.56
N SER A 287 0.97 4.11 -0.91
CA SER A 287 2.36 4.24 -1.34
C SER A 287 3.23 4.87 -0.25
N ILE A 288 4.46 4.36 -0.10
CA ILE A 288 5.52 4.99 0.70
C ILE A 288 6.74 5.33 -0.15
N ASP A 289 7.46 6.35 0.30
CA ASP A 289 8.77 6.74 -0.25
C ASP A 289 9.90 5.82 0.27
N SER A 290 11.12 6.09 -0.18
CA SER A 290 12.32 5.32 0.23
C SER A 290 12.70 5.47 1.71
N ASN A 291 12.10 6.42 2.44
CA ASN A 291 12.28 6.61 3.88
C ASN A 291 11.16 5.94 4.69
N GLY A 292 10.18 5.31 4.03
CA GLY A 292 9.00 4.72 4.66
C GLY A 292 7.92 5.74 5.03
N ALA A 293 8.06 7.00 4.61
CA ALA A 293 7.01 8.01 4.80
C ALA A 293 5.92 7.84 3.73
N PRO A 294 4.65 8.20 4.02
CA PRO A 294 3.60 8.16 3.00
C PRO A 294 3.95 9.04 1.81
N SER A 295 3.84 8.49 0.59
CA SER A 295 4.03 9.25 -0.64
C SER A 295 3.04 10.42 -0.72
N LYS A 296 3.49 11.58 -1.19
CA LYS A 296 2.66 12.80 -1.23
C LYS A 296 1.38 12.63 -2.04
N PHE A 297 1.42 11.81 -3.08
CA PHE A 297 0.28 11.54 -3.94
C PHE A 297 -0.68 10.50 -3.35
N THR A 298 -0.33 9.73 -2.31
CA THR A 298 -1.21 8.64 -1.85
C THR A 298 -2.51 9.20 -1.29
N VAL A 299 -3.65 8.73 -1.78
CA VAL A 299 -4.96 9.22 -1.31
C VAL A 299 -5.24 8.66 0.08
N PRO A 300 -5.46 9.52 1.11
CA PRO A 300 -5.80 9.05 2.44
C PRO A 300 -7.24 8.53 2.50
N GLY A 301 -7.47 7.51 3.31
CA GLY A 301 -8.81 6.94 3.46
C GLY A 301 -8.95 5.96 4.62
N PRO A 302 -10.17 5.78 5.16
CA PRO A 302 -10.46 4.75 6.16
C PRO A 302 -10.30 3.32 5.63
N TRP A 303 -10.33 3.15 4.31
CA TRP A 303 -10.19 1.85 3.66
C TRP A 303 -8.78 1.27 3.67
N LEU A 304 -7.74 2.08 3.89
CA LEU A 304 -6.36 1.60 3.76
C LEU A 304 -6.06 0.42 4.68
N SER A 305 -5.45 -0.61 4.08
CA SER A 305 -5.05 -1.84 4.78
C SER A 305 -3.56 -1.82 5.09
N VAL A 306 -2.71 -1.61 4.10
CA VAL A 306 -1.24 -1.56 4.23
C VAL A 306 -0.65 -0.58 3.22
N ALA A 307 0.66 -0.41 3.24
CA ALA A 307 1.38 0.30 2.18
C ALA A 307 2.59 -0.49 1.67
N ALA A 308 3.08 -0.11 0.51
CA ALA A 308 4.30 -0.64 -0.08
C ALA A 308 5.05 0.47 -0.84
N PRO A 309 6.36 0.28 -1.10
CA PRO A 309 7.13 1.20 -1.93
C PRO A 309 6.47 1.41 -3.29
N GLY A 310 6.23 2.68 -3.66
CA GLY A 310 5.55 3.05 -4.90
C GLY A 310 6.18 4.21 -5.63
N GLU A 311 7.45 4.53 -5.34
CA GLU A 311 8.20 5.64 -5.96
C GLU A 311 9.47 5.15 -6.64
N ASN A 312 9.76 5.73 -7.82
CA ASN A 312 10.99 5.46 -8.60
C ASN A 312 11.20 3.97 -8.88
N MET A 313 10.14 3.33 -9.37
CA MET A 313 10.08 1.89 -9.55
C MET A 313 10.88 1.43 -10.76
N VAL A 314 11.35 0.18 -10.71
CA VAL A 314 11.97 -0.55 -11.82
C VAL A 314 11.12 -1.78 -12.09
N SER A 315 10.80 -2.07 -13.34
CA SER A 315 10.09 -3.29 -13.72
C SER A 315 10.29 -3.65 -15.19
N LEU A 316 9.51 -4.60 -15.72
CA LEU A 316 9.64 -5.09 -17.08
C LEU A 316 9.23 -4.06 -18.12
N ASN A 317 9.99 -4.02 -19.22
CA ASN A 317 9.69 -3.17 -20.36
C ASN A 317 8.69 -3.88 -21.31
N PRO A 318 7.48 -3.33 -21.56
CA PRO A 318 6.48 -3.91 -22.47
C PRO A 318 6.94 -4.01 -23.94
N ARG A 319 8.02 -3.32 -24.31
CA ARG A 319 8.55 -3.22 -25.68
C ARG A 319 9.93 -3.84 -25.85
N GLY A 320 10.44 -4.49 -24.82
CA GLY A 320 11.77 -5.11 -24.83
C GLY A 320 11.80 -6.44 -24.08
N SER A 321 13.00 -6.95 -23.87
CA SER A 321 13.27 -8.13 -23.05
C SER A 321 13.87 -7.80 -21.68
N GLY A 322 14.16 -6.52 -21.44
CA GLY A 322 14.80 -6.01 -20.22
C GLY A 322 13.84 -5.22 -19.34
N THR A 323 14.41 -4.31 -18.56
CA THR A 323 13.69 -3.50 -17.58
C THR A 323 13.48 -2.06 -18.03
N ALA A 324 12.57 -1.39 -17.34
CA ALA A 324 12.17 0.00 -17.50
C ALA A 324 12.29 0.73 -16.17
N VAL A 325 12.68 2.00 -16.24
CA VAL A 325 12.90 2.91 -15.09
C VAL A 325 12.06 4.19 -15.19
N GLY A 326 11.36 4.38 -16.31
CA GLY A 326 10.70 5.63 -16.62
C GLY A 326 9.74 5.51 -17.80
N ALA A 327 8.88 6.50 -17.94
CA ALA A 327 8.04 6.71 -19.11
C ALA A 327 8.25 8.13 -19.63
N ILE A 328 8.05 8.32 -20.93
CA ILE A 328 8.11 9.64 -21.55
C ILE A 328 6.68 10.19 -21.63
N ASN A 329 6.46 11.37 -21.06
CA ASN A 329 5.15 12.01 -21.11
C ASN A 329 4.86 12.59 -22.51
N GLN A 330 3.63 13.06 -22.74
CA GLN A 330 3.23 13.64 -24.03
C GLN A 330 4.04 14.90 -24.44
N ARG A 331 4.81 15.50 -23.52
CA ARG A 331 5.70 16.63 -23.78
C ARG A 331 7.13 16.21 -24.14
N GLY A 332 7.40 14.90 -24.17
CA GLY A 332 8.74 14.36 -24.42
C GLY A 332 9.65 14.37 -23.19
N GLU A 333 9.11 14.65 -21.99
CA GLU A 333 9.88 14.68 -20.76
C GLU A 333 9.90 13.28 -20.11
N GLN A 334 11.07 12.86 -19.67
CA GLN A 334 11.22 11.62 -18.92
C GLN A 334 10.68 11.80 -17.49
N GLY A 335 9.69 10.99 -17.12
CA GLY A 335 9.20 10.85 -15.76
C GLY A 335 9.67 9.54 -15.12
N THR A 336 9.80 9.54 -13.80
CA THR A 336 9.96 8.30 -13.03
C THR A 336 8.61 7.61 -12.88
N ILE A 337 8.63 6.29 -12.68
CA ILE A 337 7.42 5.49 -12.52
C ILE A 337 7.07 5.44 -11.03
N SER A 338 6.03 6.19 -10.65
CA SER A 338 5.56 6.32 -9.27
C SER A 338 4.03 6.32 -9.22
N GLY A 339 3.45 5.73 -8.17
CA GLY A 339 2.01 5.59 -8.03
C GLY A 339 1.62 4.45 -7.09
N THR A 340 0.44 4.56 -6.48
CA THR A 340 -0.15 3.47 -5.67
C THR A 340 -0.42 2.22 -6.51
N SER A 341 -0.62 2.38 -7.82
CA SER A 341 -0.69 1.29 -8.79
C SER A 341 0.56 0.41 -8.81
N PHE A 342 1.73 0.92 -8.42
CA PHE A 342 2.99 0.17 -8.33
C PHE A 342 3.30 -0.34 -6.91
N ALA A 343 2.65 0.20 -5.88
CA ALA A 343 2.70 -0.30 -4.50
C ALA A 343 1.86 -1.58 -4.35
N THR A 344 0.55 -1.52 -4.66
CA THR A 344 -0.03 -2.40 -5.69
C THR A 344 0.50 -3.85 -5.78
N PRO A 345 1.23 -4.14 -6.87
CA PRO A 345 1.77 -5.47 -7.17
C PRO A 345 2.80 -5.97 -6.16
N ILE A 346 3.47 -5.10 -5.39
CA ILE A 346 4.38 -5.55 -4.34
C ILE A 346 3.60 -6.35 -3.30
N VAL A 347 2.47 -5.81 -2.82
CA VAL A 347 1.61 -6.51 -1.86
C VAL A 347 0.97 -7.75 -2.48
N ALA A 348 0.52 -7.68 -3.74
CA ALA A 348 -0.01 -8.86 -4.45
C ALA A 348 1.02 -9.99 -4.54
N GLY A 349 2.29 -9.66 -4.79
CA GLY A 349 3.39 -10.61 -4.74
C GLY A 349 3.60 -11.20 -3.36
N VAL A 350 3.60 -10.38 -2.28
CA VAL A 350 3.70 -10.90 -0.90
C VAL A 350 2.54 -11.82 -0.56
N VAL A 351 1.32 -11.48 -0.98
CA VAL A 351 0.14 -12.34 -0.83
C VAL A 351 0.39 -13.69 -1.53
N ALA A 352 0.92 -13.70 -2.74
CA ALA A 352 1.27 -14.94 -3.43
C ALA A 352 2.35 -15.75 -2.68
N LEU A 353 3.37 -15.10 -2.10
CA LEU A 353 4.35 -15.76 -1.25
C LEU A 353 3.69 -16.45 -0.05
N VAL A 354 2.81 -15.73 0.65
CA VAL A 354 2.09 -16.22 1.84
C VAL A 354 1.18 -17.39 1.47
N ARG A 355 0.38 -17.27 0.41
CA ARG A 355 -0.53 -18.34 -0.02
C ARG A 355 0.22 -19.61 -0.47
N ALA A 356 1.38 -19.47 -1.10
CA ALA A 356 2.21 -20.62 -1.45
C ALA A 356 2.80 -21.32 -0.21
N ARG A 357 3.09 -20.57 0.85
CA ARG A 357 3.65 -21.11 2.09
C ARG A 357 2.60 -21.71 3.03
N PHE A 358 1.44 -21.07 3.10
CA PHE A 358 0.33 -21.42 3.99
C PHE A 358 -0.94 -21.67 3.15
N PRO A 359 -0.97 -22.74 2.34
CA PRO A 359 -2.07 -23.01 1.41
C PRO A 359 -3.42 -23.28 2.12
N GLU A 360 -3.40 -23.55 3.42
CA GLU A 360 -4.59 -23.78 4.25
C GLU A 360 -5.28 -22.50 4.71
N LEU A 361 -4.60 -21.34 4.66
CA LEU A 361 -5.19 -20.08 5.10
C LEU A 361 -6.21 -19.58 4.08
N SER A 362 -7.38 -19.21 4.58
CA SER A 362 -8.39 -18.53 3.78
C SER A 362 -7.92 -17.14 3.35
N ALA A 363 -8.55 -16.57 2.32
CA ALA A 363 -8.29 -15.22 1.84
C ALA A 363 -8.35 -14.19 2.97
N ARG A 364 -9.33 -14.31 3.88
CA ARG A 364 -9.47 -13.41 5.03
C ARG A 364 -8.33 -13.57 6.04
N GLU A 365 -7.87 -14.79 6.28
CA GLU A 365 -6.72 -15.05 7.16
C GLU A 365 -5.42 -14.55 6.55
N VAL A 366 -5.24 -14.69 5.23
CA VAL A 366 -4.10 -14.11 4.50
C VAL A 366 -4.13 -12.59 4.58
N MET A 367 -5.28 -11.95 4.32
CA MET A 367 -5.43 -10.49 4.47
C MET A 367 -5.07 -10.03 5.88
N LYS A 368 -5.63 -10.69 6.90
CA LYS A 368 -5.33 -10.41 8.31
C LYS A 368 -3.85 -10.57 8.61
N ARG A 369 -3.21 -11.63 8.09
CA ARG A 369 -1.79 -11.91 8.29
C ARG A 369 -0.93 -10.79 7.72
N ILE A 370 -1.18 -10.37 6.49
CA ILE A 370 -0.48 -9.24 5.85
C ILE A 370 -0.62 -7.96 6.68
N GLN A 371 -1.82 -7.67 7.18
CA GLN A 371 -2.09 -6.49 8.01
C GLN A 371 -1.42 -6.57 9.39
N ALA A 372 -1.43 -7.75 10.02
CA ALA A 372 -0.93 -7.94 11.38
C ALA A 372 0.60 -7.93 11.46
N THR A 373 1.28 -8.31 10.38
CA THR A 373 2.75 -8.38 10.32
C THR A 373 3.38 -7.17 9.64
N ALA A 374 2.58 -6.19 9.20
CA ALA A 374 3.10 -4.96 8.62
C ALA A 374 3.85 -4.11 9.67
N HIS A 375 4.80 -3.29 9.20
CA HIS A 375 5.51 -2.32 10.02
C HIS A 375 4.58 -1.16 10.39
N ALA A 376 3.82 -1.35 11.47
CA ALA A 376 2.76 -0.45 11.88
C ALA A 376 3.25 0.96 12.24
N PRO A 377 2.46 2.01 11.92
CA PRO A 377 2.68 3.33 12.47
C PRO A 377 2.50 3.31 14.00
N ALA A 378 2.96 4.36 14.68
CA ALA A 378 2.88 4.45 16.15
C ALA A 378 1.43 4.34 16.68
N GLU A 379 0.47 4.77 15.87
CA GLU A 379 -0.96 4.71 16.13
C GLU A 379 -1.56 3.31 15.97
N GLY A 380 -0.80 2.34 15.46
CA GLY A 380 -1.22 0.98 15.08
C GLY A 380 -1.86 0.93 13.69
N TRP A 381 -2.71 1.90 13.38
CA TRP A 381 -3.28 2.11 12.05
C TRP A 381 -3.42 3.62 11.79
N ASN A 382 -3.22 4.06 10.54
CA ASN A 382 -3.57 5.42 10.12
C ASN A 382 -4.13 5.48 8.69
N LYS A 383 -4.72 6.63 8.35
CA LYS A 383 -5.38 6.87 7.06
C LYS A 383 -4.46 6.94 5.83
N TYR A 384 -3.13 6.88 6.00
CA TYR A 384 -2.15 7.07 4.91
C TYR A 384 -1.43 5.78 4.51
N ILE A 385 -1.15 4.91 5.48
CA ILE A 385 -0.44 3.65 5.25
C ILE A 385 -1.14 2.44 5.85
N GLY A 386 -2.36 2.61 6.36
CA GLY A 386 -3.12 1.55 7.00
C GLY A 386 -2.39 1.01 8.24
N TYR A 387 -2.27 -0.31 8.33
CA TYR A 387 -1.48 -1.02 9.34
C TYR A 387 0.03 -0.99 9.08
N GLY A 388 0.50 -0.22 8.08
CA GLY A 388 1.91 0.04 7.86
C GLY A 388 2.49 -0.56 6.59
N ALA A 389 3.81 -0.44 6.45
CA ALA A 389 4.54 -0.98 5.31
C ALA A 389 4.57 -2.52 5.34
N VAL A 390 4.28 -3.17 4.22
CA VAL A 390 4.30 -4.64 4.13
C VAL A 390 5.70 -5.20 4.48
N ASP A 391 5.73 -6.25 5.30
CA ASP A 391 6.94 -6.99 5.63
C ASP A 391 6.82 -8.44 5.12
N PRO A 392 7.50 -8.79 4.01
CA PRO A 392 7.41 -10.14 3.46
C PRO A 392 7.95 -11.21 4.41
N ILE A 393 8.99 -10.91 5.20
CA ILE A 393 9.61 -11.90 6.08
C ILE A 393 8.69 -12.18 7.26
N ALA A 394 8.23 -11.14 7.97
CA ALA A 394 7.29 -11.32 9.08
C ALA A 394 5.99 -11.98 8.60
N ALA A 395 5.48 -11.58 7.42
CA ALA A 395 4.33 -12.24 6.81
C ALA A 395 4.59 -13.72 6.48
N LEU A 396 5.83 -14.18 6.30
CA LEU A 396 6.17 -15.58 6.05
C LEU A 396 6.54 -16.35 7.33
N THR A 397 6.90 -15.67 8.42
CA THR A 397 7.48 -16.34 9.61
C THR A 397 6.67 -16.22 10.89
N ASP A 398 5.91 -15.14 11.08
CA ASP A 398 5.34 -14.82 12.39
C ASP A 398 4.06 -15.62 12.68
N GLU A 399 3.76 -15.83 13.96
CA GLU A 399 2.48 -16.40 14.39
C GLU A 399 1.44 -15.29 14.57
N VAL A 400 0.32 -15.37 13.84
CA VAL A 400 -0.73 -14.35 13.89
C VAL A 400 -1.89 -14.82 14.76
N THR A 401 -1.80 -14.51 16.06
CA THR A 401 -2.79 -14.94 17.07
C THR A 401 -3.71 -13.82 17.55
N GLY A 402 -3.29 -12.55 17.42
CA GLY A 402 -4.03 -11.38 17.87
C GLY A 402 -5.15 -10.91 16.92
N SER A 403 -6.01 -10.02 17.42
CA SER A 403 -6.90 -9.19 16.59
C SER A 403 -6.15 -7.96 16.08
N LEU A 404 -6.53 -7.45 14.91
CA LEU A 404 -6.00 -6.18 14.43
C LEU A 404 -6.46 -5.03 15.34
N PRO A 405 -5.62 -3.99 15.54
CA PRO A 405 -6.06 -2.73 16.16
C PRO A 405 -7.27 -2.16 15.39
N PRO A 406 -8.20 -1.45 16.06
CA PRO A 406 -9.31 -0.81 15.35
C PRO A 406 -8.78 0.27 14.40
N LYS A 407 -9.44 0.45 13.24
CA LYS A 407 -9.18 1.54 12.28
C LYS A 407 -9.71 2.89 12.79
N THR A 408 -9.35 3.26 14.00
CA THR A 408 -9.75 4.52 14.65
C THR A 408 -8.49 5.22 15.18
N PRO A 409 -8.43 6.56 15.17
CA PRO A 409 -7.30 7.27 15.76
C PRO A 409 -7.09 6.85 17.21
N THR A 410 -5.97 6.22 17.50
CA THR A 410 -5.63 5.83 18.88
C THR A 410 -5.18 7.08 19.64
N PRO A 411 -5.73 7.36 20.84
CA PRO A 411 -5.26 8.49 21.64
C PRO A 411 -3.77 8.31 22.00
N PRO A 412 -3.01 9.42 22.09
CA PRO A 412 -1.58 9.35 22.40
C PRO A 412 -1.36 8.64 23.73
N LYS A 413 -0.59 7.55 23.71
CA LYS A 413 -0.17 6.85 24.93
C LYS A 413 1.12 7.49 25.44
N SER A 414 1.05 8.23 26.54
CA SER A 414 2.24 8.67 27.26
C SER A 414 2.94 7.45 27.86
N GLN A 415 4.04 7.01 27.26
CA GLN A 415 4.93 6.04 27.88
C GLN A 415 6.08 6.80 28.55
N GLN A 416 6.26 6.55 29.85
CA GLN A 416 7.46 7.02 30.54
C GLN A 416 8.63 6.13 30.10
N LEU A 417 9.51 6.66 29.25
CA LEU A 417 10.77 6.01 28.96
C LEU A 417 11.56 5.87 30.26
N ALA A 418 12.12 4.69 30.50
CA ALA A 418 13.01 4.50 31.63
C ALA A 418 14.18 5.49 31.49
N VAL A 419 14.39 6.31 32.51
CA VAL A 419 15.58 7.18 32.57
C VAL A 419 16.78 6.25 32.44
N PRO A 420 17.69 6.46 31.46
CA PRO A 420 18.89 5.65 31.35
C PRO A 420 19.58 5.59 32.72
N ALA A 421 19.95 4.39 33.17
CA ALA A 421 20.68 4.27 34.41
C ALA A 421 21.91 5.19 34.35
N ALA A 422 22.14 5.95 35.43
CA ALA A 422 23.31 6.80 35.50
C ALA A 422 24.55 5.96 35.17
N PRO A 423 25.47 6.45 34.31
CA PRO A 423 26.69 5.71 34.01
C PRO A 423 27.38 5.34 35.31
N THR A 424 27.87 4.10 35.41
CA THR A 424 28.63 3.66 36.58
C THR A 424 29.78 4.64 36.81
N PRO A 425 30.01 5.10 38.06
CA PRO A 425 31.14 5.97 38.37
C PRO A 425 32.44 5.36 37.82
N PRO A 426 33.39 6.17 37.32
CA PRO A 426 34.66 5.66 36.80
C PRO A 426 35.36 4.79 37.86
N ASP A 427 35.82 3.61 37.47
CA ASP A 427 36.63 2.77 38.35
C ASP A 427 38.02 3.41 38.54
N ASN A 428 38.22 4.06 39.69
CA ASN A 428 39.46 4.74 40.02
C ASN A 428 40.53 3.78 40.61
N ARG A 429 40.24 2.49 40.79
CA ARG A 429 41.17 1.55 41.45
C ARG A 429 42.53 1.50 40.79
N ALA A 430 42.60 1.48 39.45
CA ALA A 430 43.87 1.47 38.73
C ALA A 430 44.69 2.75 38.95
N ARG A 431 44.02 3.91 38.99
CA ARG A 431 44.64 5.20 39.29
C ARG A 431 45.15 5.23 40.73
N ASP A 432 44.33 4.78 41.68
CA ASP A 432 44.66 4.81 43.10
C ASP A 432 45.81 3.85 43.43
N VAL A 433 45.81 2.64 42.86
CA VAL A 433 46.94 1.68 42.97
C VAL A 433 48.22 2.26 42.37
N SER A 434 48.14 2.93 41.22
CA SER A 434 49.29 3.58 40.58
C SER A 434 49.85 4.73 41.43
N LEU A 435 48.99 5.59 41.98
CA LEU A 435 49.39 6.70 42.83
C LEU A 435 50.01 6.23 44.15
N ILE A 436 49.40 5.22 44.79
CA ILE A 436 49.93 4.62 46.02
C ILE A 436 51.28 3.95 45.73
N GLY A 437 51.38 3.16 44.67
CA GLY A 437 52.63 2.49 44.27
C GLY A 437 53.76 3.48 43.98
N THR A 438 53.45 4.54 43.21
CA THR A 438 54.41 5.61 42.90
C THR A 438 54.84 6.36 44.16
N GLY A 439 53.90 6.63 45.07
CA GLY A 439 54.19 7.26 46.37
C GLY A 439 55.10 6.42 47.26
N ILE A 440 54.88 5.10 47.32
CA ILE A 440 55.73 4.17 48.07
C ILE A 440 57.14 4.12 47.47
N ILE A 441 57.26 3.97 46.15
CA ILE A 441 58.55 3.94 45.46
C ILE A 441 59.30 5.27 45.66
N GLY A 442 58.62 6.39 45.46
CA GLY A 442 59.18 7.72 45.67
C GLY A 442 59.67 7.92 47.11
N GLY A 443 58.87 7.52 48.10
CA GLY A 443 59.24 7.59 49.52
C GLY A 443 60.45 6.70 49.86
N ALA A 444 60.49 5.47 49.34
CA ALA A 444 61.61 4.55 49.54
C ALA A 444 62.91 5.06 48.90
N LEU A 445 62.84 5.62 47.68
CA LEU A 445 63.98 6.26 47.02
C LEU A 445 64.47 7.47 47.81
N LEU A 446 63.56 8.30 48.33
CA LEU A 446 63.90 9.48 49.11
C LEU A 446 64.57 9.09 50.45
N LEU A 447 64.03 8.09 51.13
CA LEU A 447 64.63 7.53 52.36
C LEU A 447 65.99 6.90 52.09
N GLY A 448 66.14 6.13 51.00
CA GLY A 448 67.42 5.57 50.58
C GLY A 448 68.45 6.65 50.25
N TYR A 449 68.05 7.69 49.53
CA TYR A 449 68.89 8.85 49.25
C TYR A 449 69.31 9.58 50.52
N LEU A 450 68.38 9.87 51.43
CA LEU A 450 68.67 10.51 52.72
C LEU A 450 69.58 9.66 53.60
N ALA A 451 69.37 8.33 53.64
CA ALA A 451 70.24 7.38 54.36
C ALA A 451 71.65 7.26 53.73
N SER A 452 71.80 7.59 52.44
CA SER A 452 73.11 7.57 51.77
C SER A 452 74.07 8.66 52.25
N PHE A 453 73.57 9.81 52.76
CA PHE A 453 74.40 10.90 53.29
C PHE A 453 75.24 10.51 54.52
N PRO A 454 74.66 9.93 55.59
CA PRO A 454 75.44 9.48 56.74
C PRO A 454 76.32 8.26 56.42
N ILE A 455 75.91 7.37 55.50
CA ILE A 455 76.73 6.22 55.07
C ILE A 455 77.96 6.68 54.27
N ARG A 456 77.81 7.63 53.32
CA ARG A 456 78.94 8.25 52.60
C ARG A 456 79.87 9.04 53.52
N ARG A 457 79.36 9.60 54.63
CA ARG A 457 80.19 10.25 55.66
C ARG A 457 80.94 9.26 56.54
N ARG A 458 80.43 8.03 56.72
CA ARG A 458 81.03 7.01 57.60
C ARG A 458 82.02 6.10 56.89
N PHE A 459 81.88 5.91 55.58
CA PHE A 459 82.81 5.21 54.71
C PHE A 459 83.35 6.21 53.68
N GLY A 460 84.39 6.95 54.05
CA GLY A 460 85.02 7.94 53.18
C GLY A 460 85.59 7.28 51.92
N VAL A 461 84.88 7.40 50.80
CA VAL A 461 85.49 7.26 49.47
C VAL A 461 86.05 8.63 49.13
N SER A 462 87.32 8.85 49.49
CA SER A 462 88.12 9.93 48.91
C SER A 462 88.33 9.63 47.43
N GLY A 463 88.03 10.58 46.56
CA GLY A 463 88.20 10.48 45.11
C GLY A 463 89.66 10.52 44.65
N ASN A 464 90.48 9.58 45.14
CA ASN A 464 91.79 9.23 44.59
C ASN A 464 91.83 7.69 44.44
N ASP A 465 91.09 7.20 43.44
CA ASP A 465 91.38 6.01 42.63
C ASP A 465 90.15 5.66 41.81
N MET A 466 89.94 6.45 40.75
CA MET A 466 89.56 6.08 39.37
C MET A 466 89.12 7.33 38.60
#